data_AF-A0A559VAK4-F1
#
_entry.id   AF-A0A559VAK4-F1
#
_cell.length_a   1.000
_cell.length_b   1.000
_cell.length_c   1.000
_cell.angle_alpha   90.00
_cell.angle_beta   90.00
_cell.angle_gamma   90.00
#
_symmetry.space_group_name_H-M   'P 1'
#
loop_
_entity.id
_entity.type
_entity.pdbx_description
1 polymer ?
#
loop_
_entity_poly.entity_id
_entity_poly.type
_entity_poly.pdbx_seq_one_letter_code
_entity_poly.pdbx_strand_id
1 'polypeptide(L)'
;MLGGALDVDTAVQAATAAFESWSESSLTQRTQVMFAFRRLLVEHEEELARIISAEHGKTVDDARGEIVRGREVVEFTCSLGASAGKRVQALGGAKNHAVVLPDADLEFAANHITAGAYGSAGERCMAVPRGSASPASAFAAATRGPSLRWGSTARVCRASARRG
;
A
#
# COMPACT_ATOMS: atom_id res chain seq x y z
N MET A 1 11.90 20.39 8.48
CA MET A 1 12.44 21.31 7.46
C MET A 1 11.87 20.83 6.13
N LEU A 2 11.07 21.64 5.44
CA LEU A 2 10.59 21.31 4.09
C LEU A 2 11.61 21.90 3.10
N GLY A 3 12.02 21.12 2.09
CA GLY A 3 13.03 21.56 1.11
C GLY A 3 12.53 22.70 0.22
N GLY A 4 13.42 23.65 -0.10
CA GLY A 4 13.16 24.79 -0.99
C GLY A 4 13.72 24.60 -2.39
N ALA A 5 13.61 25.63 -3.24
CA ALA A 5 14.10 25.57 -4.63
C ALA A 5 15.59 25.19 -4.72
N LEU A 6 16.42 25.67 -3.78
CA LEU A 6 17.83 25.33 -3.72
C LEU A 6 18.10 23.84 -3.44
N ASP A 7 17.27 23.20 -2.60
CA ASP A 7 17.40 21.77 -2.32
C ASP A 7 17.03 20.95 -3.57
N VAL A 8 16.04 21.41 -4.33
CA VAL A 8 15.64 20.82 -5.61
C VAL A 8 16.78 20.95 -6.63
N ASP A 9 17.35 22.14 -6.79
CA ASP A 9 18.46 22.38 -7.72
C ASP A 9 19.67 21.50 -7.36
N THR A 10 19.98 21.39 -6.07
CA THR A 10 21.05 20.52 -5.55
C THR A 10 20.79 19.06 -5.91
N ALA A 11 19.56 18.56 -5.72
CA ALA A 11 19.20 17.19 -6.05
C ALA A 11 19.29 16.92 -7.57
N VAL A 12 18.84 17.87 -8.41
CA VAL A 12 18.91 17.75 -9.88
C VAL A 12 20.36 17.71 -10.36
N GLN A 13 21.22 18.59 -9.83
CA GLN A 13 22.64 18.61 -10.18
C GLN A 13 23.34 17.31 -9.78
N ALA A 14 23.09 16.80 -8.56
CA ALA A 14 23.65 15.54 -8.11
C ALA A 14 23.19 14.35 -8.98
N ALA A 15 21.90 14.30 -9.33
CA ALA A 15 21.36 13.27 -10.20
C ALA A 15 21.95 13.34 -11.62
N THR A 16 22.14 14.55 -12.16
CA THR A 16 22.74 14.76 -13.50
C THR A 16 24.19 14.29 -13.53
N ALA A 17 24.98 14.62 -12.51
CA ALA A 17 26.36 14.15 -12.40
C ALA A 17 26.45 12.63 -12.25
N ALA A 18 25.57 12.02 -11.42
CA ALA A 18 25.55 10.58 -11.24
C ALA A 18 25.11 9.82 -12.51
N PHE A 19 24.27 10.42 -13.35
CA PHE A 19 23.77 9.79 -14.59
C PHE A 19 24.89 9.41 -15.56
N GLU A 20 25.96 10.21 -15.64
CA GLU A 20 27.10 9.95 -16.54
C GLU A 20 27.74 8.57 -16.26
N SER A 21 27.85 8.16 -14.99
CA SER A 21 28.42 6.85 -14.64
C SER A 21 27.36 5.75 -14.46
N TRP A 22 26.15 6.11 -14.00
CA TRP A 22 25.08 5.14 -13.76
C TRP A 22 24.47 4.59 -15.05
N SER A 23 24.39 5.41 -16.11
CA SER A 23 23.85 5.00 -17.41
C SER A 23 24.69 3.90 -18.06
N GLU A 24 26.01 3.96 -17.89
CA GLU A 24 27.00 2.97 -18.37
C GLU A 24 27.04 1.68 -17.53
N SER A 25 26.36 1.64 -16.37
CA SER A 25 26.32 0.43 -15.54
C SER A 25 25.64 -0.73 -16.27
N SER A 26 26.19 -1.94 -16.14
CA SER A 26 25.61 -3.13 -16.74
C SER A 26 24.23 -3.46 -16.14
N LEU A 27 23.39 -4.18 -16.90
CA LEU A 27 22.11 -4.69 -16.38
C LEU A 27 22.32 -5.52 -15.11
N THR A 28 23.36 -6.36 -15.07
CA THR A 28 23.70 -7.17 -13.90
C THR A 28 23.96 -6.31 -12.65
N GLN A 29 24.77 -5.25 -12.78
CA GLN A 29 25.06 -4.35 -11.65
C GLN A 29 23.79 -3.64 -11.15
N ARG A 30 22.95 -3.15 -12.06
CA ARG A 30 21.67 -2.50 -11.70
C ARG A 30 20.73 -3.47 -10.98
N THR A 31 20.65 -4.71 -11.47
CA THR A 31 19.83 -5.76 -10.85
C THR A 31 20.36 -6.17 -9.47
N GLN A 32 21.67 -6.21 -9.25
CA GLN A 32 22.26 -6.50 -7.94
C GLN A 32 21.83 -5.49 -6.87
N VAL A 33 21.74 -4.20 -7.22
CA VAL A 33 21.25 -3.16 -6.30
C VAL A 33 19.80 -3.43 -5.89
N MET A 34 18.95 -3.81 -6.85
CA MET A 34 17.55 -4.14 -6.56
C MET A 34 17.40 -5.42 -5.72
N PHE A 35 18.25 -6.43 -5.93
CA PHE A 35 18.29 -7.60 -5.06
C PHE A 35 18.76 -7.28 -3.63
N ALA A 36 19.75 -6.41 -3.50
CA ALA A 36 20.20 -5.93 -2.19
C ALA A 36 19.07 -5.16 -1.47
N PHE A 37 18.36 -4.29 -2.18
CA PHE A 37 17.20 -3.57 -1.66
C PHE A 37 16.08 -4.52 -1.22
N ARG A 38 15.73 -5.49 -2.06
CA ARG A 38 14.76 -6.55 -1.71
C ARG A 38 15.15 -7.27 -0.42
N ARG A 39 16.43 -7.63 -0.27
CA ARG A 39 16.93 -8.28 0.95
C ARG A 39 16.71 -7.40 2.17
N LEU A 40 17.02 -6.11 2.10
CA LEU A 40 16.80 -5.16 3.20
C LEU A 40 15.31 -5.03 3.55
N LEU A 41 14.41 -5.01 2.56
CA LEU A 41 12.97 -4.98 2.79
C LEU A 41 12.47 -6.22 3.56
N VAL A 42 13.06 -7.38 3.30
CA VAL A 42 12.75 -8.63 4.02
C VAL A 42 13.34 -8.60 5.43
N GLU A 43 14.61 -8.23 5.54
CA GLU A 43 15.37 -8.24 6.80
C GLU A 43 14.79 -7.27 7.84
N HIS A 44 14.34 -6.10 7.39
CA HIS A 44 13.83 -5.03 8.26
C HIS A 44 12.30 -4.90 8.24
N GLU A 45 11.55 -5.92 7.78
CA GLU A 45 10.10 -5.82 7.58
C GLU A 45 9.35 -5.35 8.85
N GLU A 46 9.68 -5.90 10.01
CA GLU A 46 9.07 -5.53 11.30
C GLU A 46 9.31 -4.05 11.64
N GLU A 47 10.58 -3.63 11.55
CA GLU A 47 11.00 -2.27 11.88
C GLU A 47 10.35 -1.25 10.94
N LEU A 48 10.39 -1.53 9.63
CA LEU A 48 9.76 -0.70 8.61
C LEU A 48 8.24 -0.62 8.82
N ALA A 49 7.58 -1.73 9.17
CA ALA A 49 6.14 -1.73 9.42
C ALA A 49 5.76 -0.85 10.62
N ARG A 50 6.57 -0.86 11.68
CA ARG A 50 6.38 0.02 12.83
C ARG A 50 6.63 1.49 12.50
N ILE A 51 7.65 1.81 11.70
CA ILE A 51 7.91 3.18 11.24
C ILE A 51 6.74 3.69 10.40
N ILE A 52 6.32 2.93 9.38
CA ILE A 52 5.19 3.28 8.51
C ILE A 52 3.91 3.47 9.34
N SER A 53 3.65 2.56 10.29
CA SER A 53 2.50 2.66 11.19
C SER A 53 2.53 3.94 12.04
N ALA A 54 3.70 4.31 12.57
CA ALA A 54 3.86 5.50 13.39
C ALA A 54 3.72 6.81 12.61
N GLU A 55 4.24 6.86 11.39
CA GLU A 55 4.21 8.05 10.54
C GLU A 55 2.85 8.25 9.85
N HIS A 56 2.20 7.18 9.41
CA HIS A 56 1.02 7.25 8.54
C HIS A 56 -0.28 6.83 9.25
N GLY A 57 -0.22 6.39 10.51
CA GLY A 57 -1.40 6.00 11.28
C GLY A 57 -2.06 4.68 10.83
N LYS A 58 -1.40 3.87 9.99
CA LYS A 58 -1.90 2.54 9.57
C LYS A 58 -1.61 1.47 10.63
N THR A 59 -2.45 0.44 10.74
CA THR A 59 -2.10 -0.70 11.60
C THR A 59 -0.78 -1.34 11.13
N VAL A 60 -0.08 -2.03 12.04
CA VAL A 60 1.20 -2.70 11.68
C VAL A 60 0.96 -3.75 10.59
N ASP A 61 -0.18 -4.45 10.63
CA ASP A 61 -0.55 -5.44 9.60
C ASP A 61 -0.80 -4.78 8.23
N ASP A 62 -1.47 -3.63 8.21
CA ASP A 62 -1.65 -2.86 6.97
C ASP A 62 -0.30 -2.39 6.42
N ALA A 63 0.60 -1.89 7.28
CA ALA A 63 1.93 -1.46 6.90
C ALA A 63 2.81 -2.60 6.36
N ARG A 64 2.73 -3.80 6.95
CA ARG A 64 3.37 -5.02 6.41
C ARG A 64 2.89 -5.35 5.01
N GLY A 65 1.57 -5.24 4.77
CA GLY A 65 0.99 -5.43 3.45
C GLY A 65 1.59 -4.48 2.40
N GLU A 66 1.91 -3.24 2.77
CA GLU A 66 2.57 -2.28 1.86
C GLU A 66 4.02 -2.67 1.56
N ILE A 67 4.76 -3.18 2.55
CA ILE A 67 6.13 -3.66 2.35
C ILE A 67 6.15 -4.87 1.42
N VAL A 68 5.21 -5.81 1.59
CA VAL A 68 5.06 -6.97 0.70
C VAL A 68 4.78 -6.51 -0.74
N ARG A 69 3.84 -5.59 -0.95
CA ARG A 69 3.58 -5.06 -2.30
C ARG A 69 4.77 -4.28 -2.86
N GLY A 70 5.52 -3.56 -2.03
CA GLY A 70 6.76 -2.91 -2.43
C GLY A 70 7.82 -3.92 -2.92
N ARG A 71 7.95 -5.07 -2.23
CA ARG A 71 8.84 -6.16 -2.64
C ARG A 71 8.45 -6.74 -4.00
N GLU A 72 7.17 -6.95 -4.26
CA GLU A 72 6.68 -7.44 -5.56
C GLU A 72 7.08 -6.50 -6.71
N VAL A 73 7.03 -5.17 -6.49
CA VAL A 73 7.47 -4.18 -7.48
C VAL A 73 8.97 -4.28 -7.74
N VAL A 74 9.78 -4.47 -6.69
CA VAL A 74 11.24 -4.66 -6.83
C VAL A 74 11.53 -5.95 -7.60
N GLU A 75 10.87 -7.05 -7.26
CA GLU A 75 10.99 -8.34 -7.96
C GLU A 75 10.58 -8.24 -9.44
N PHE A 76 9.47 -7.56 -9.72
CA PHE A 76 9.02 -7.30 -11.09
C PHE A 76 10.07 -6.53 -11.89
N THR A 77 10.61 -5.47 -11.30
CA THR A 77 11.65 -4.62 -11.93
C THR A 77 12.94 -5.41 -12.21
N CYS A 78 13.28 -6.37 -11.35
CA CYS A 78 14.41 -7.29 -11.58
C CYS A 78 14.14 -8.32 -12.68
N SER A 79 12.90 -8.82 -12.79
CA SER A 79 12.52 -9.89 -13.73
C SER A 79 12.41 -9.43 -15.18
N LEU A 80 12.18 -8.13 -15.41
CA LEU A 80 12.06 -7.51 -16.72
C LEU A 80 13.21 -6.52 -16.93
N GLY A 81 14.39 -7.03 -17.27
CA GLY A 81 15.48 -6.18 -17.72
C GLY A 81 15.04 -5.30 -18.90
N ALA A 82 14.65 -4.05 -18.61
CA ALA A 82 14.72 -2.86 -19.45
C ALA A 82 14.58 -3.03 -20.99
N SER A 83 13.64 -3.84 -21.49
CA SER A 83 13.67 -4.24 -22.90
C SER A 83 13.03 -3.26 -23.91
N ALA A 84 12.51 -2.09 -23.51
CA ALA A 84 11.84 -1.22 -24.49
C ALA A 84 11.71 0.29 -24.15
N GLY A 85 12.77 0.95 -23.66
CA GLY A 85 12.86 2.42 -23.75
C GLY A 85 11.64 3.22 -23.25
N LYS A 86 11.49 3.29 -21.93
CA LYS A 86 10.56 4.16 -21.14
C LYS A 86 9.05 3.87 -21.27
N ARG A 87 8.42 3.60 -20.12
CA ARG A 87 6.97 3.69 -19.90
C ARG A 87 6.71 4.32 -18.53
N VAL A 88 5.79 5.28 -18.48
CA VAL A 88 5.27 5.88 -17.24
C VAL A 88 4.01 5.11 -16.85
N GLN A 89 4.01 4.50 -15.66
CA GLN A 89 2.81 3.93 -15.06
C GLN A 89 2.13 5.01 -14.22
N ALA A 90 1.14 5.68 -14.79
CA ALA A 90 0.32 6.65 -14.07
C ALA A 90 -0.81 5.92 -13.33
N LEU A 91 -0.60 5.63 -12.05
CA LEU A 91 -1.64 5.08 -11.17
C LEU A 91 -2.49 6.23 -10.63
N GLY A 92 -3.63 6.48 -11.28
CA GLY A 92 -4.66 7.41 -10.79
C GLY A 92 -5.59 6.77 -9.77
N GLY A 93 -6.34 7.59 -9.04
CA GLY A 93 -7.41 7.12 -8.15
C GLY A 93 -8.62 6.56 -8.92
N ALA A 94 -9.35 5.63 -8.30
CA ALA A 94 -10.56 5.05 -8.86
C ALA A 94 -11.78 5.26 -7.94
N LYS A 95 -12.99 5.22 -8.50
CA LYS A 95 -14.24 5.27 -7.74
C LYS A 95 -14.86 3.88 -7.70
N ASN A 96 -14.32 3.03 -6.82
CA ASN A 96 -14.67 1.61 -6.80
C ASN A 96 -16.11 1.41 -6.27
N HIS A 97 -16.78 0.38 -6.77
CA HIS A 97 -18.16 0.04 -6.42
C HIS A 97 -18.24 -1.42 -5.99
N ALA A 98 -19.09 -1.72 -5.02
CA ALA A 98 -19.46 -3.09 -4.66
C ALA A 98 -20.94 -3.34 -4.98
N VAL A 99 -21.24 -4.50 -5.55
CA VAL A 99 -22.61 -4.96 -5.80
C VAL A 99 -22.79 -6.27 -5.04
N VAL A 100 -23.79 -6.32 -4.15
CA VAL A 100 -24.17 -7.53 -3.42
C VAL A 100 -25.36 -8.16 -4.11
N LEU A 101 -25.16 -9.35 -4.66
CA LEU A 101 -26.21 -10.13 -5.31
C LEU A 101 -27.14 -10.78 -4.26
N PRO A 102 -28.40 -11.10 -4.62
CA PRO A 102 -29.37 -11.66 -3.66
C PRO A 102 -28.95 -13.00 -3.05
N ASP A 103 -28.14 -13.78 -3.76
CA ASP A 103 -27.61 -15.09 -3.38
C ASP A 103 -26.21 -15.02 -2.74
N ALA A 104 -25.66 -13.82 -2.57
CA ALA A 104 -24.35 -13.65 -1.97
C ALA A 104 -24.34 -14.08 -0.50
N ASP A 105 -23.24 -14.70 -0.07
CA ASP A 105 -22.94 -14.87 1.35
C ASP A 105 -22.83 -13.49 2.00
N LEU A 106 -23.82 -13.15 2.81
CA LEU A 106 -23.95 -11.84 3.42
C LEU A 106 -22.91 -11.56 4.50
N GLU A 107 -22.42 -12.59 5.22
CA GLU A 107 -21.33 -12.43 6.19
C GLU A 107 -20.02 -12.13 5.47
N PHE A 108 -19.71 -12.92 4.45
CA PHE A 108 -18.52 -12.70 3.64
C PHE A 108 -18.57 -11.32 2.97
N ALA A 109 -19.70 -10.97 2.35
CA ALA A 109 -19.89 -9.69 1.69
C ALA A 109 -19.79 -8.50 2.68
N ALA A 110 -20.43 -8.58 3.84
CA ALA A 110 -20.38 -7.51 4.84
C ALA A 110 -18.96 -7.28 5.36
N ASN A 111 -18.21 -8.35 5.64
CA ASN A 111 -16.82 -8.26 6.11
C ASN A 111 -15.91 -7.61 5.05
N HIS A 112 -16.03 -8.02 3.79
CA HIS A 112 -15.20 -7.50 2.69
C HIS A 112 -15.57 -6.06 2.32
N ILE A 113 -16.85 -5.71 2.33
CA ILE A 113 -17.29 -4.33 2.09
C ILE A 113 -16.82 -3.42 3.21
N THR A 114 -16.92 -3.85 4.48
CA THR A 114 -16.43 -3.08 5.62
C THR A 114 -14.92 -2.87 5.53
N ALA A 115 -14.15 -3.91 5.24
CA ALA A 115 -12.70 -3.81 5.05
C ALA A 115 -12.34 -2.94 3.84
N GLY A 116 -13.06 -3.06 2.73
CA GLY A 116 -12.86 -2.27 1.52
C GLY A 116 -13.24 -0.80 1.67
N ALA A 117 -14.25 -0.48 2.48
CA ALA A 117 -14.69 0.90 2.69
C ALA A 117 -13.84 1.63 3.75
N TYR A 118 -13.48 0.96 4.84
CA TYR A 118 -12.88 1.58 6.03
C TYR A 118 -11.44 1.15 6.33
N GLY A 119 -10.91 0.13 5.64
CA GLY A 119 -9.52 -0.30 5.78
C GLY A 119 -8.54 0.84 5.49
N SER A 120 -7.49 0.99 6.31
CA SER A 120 -6.60 2.17 6.33
C SER A 120 -7.36 3.50 6.29
N ALA A 121 -8.41 3.62 7.11
CA ALA A 121 -9.28 4.81 7.18
C ALA A 121 -9.93 5.21 5.82
N GLY A 122 -10.02 4.29 4.87
CA GLY A 122 -10.52 4.57 3.51
C GLY A 122 -9.50 5.28 2.61
N GLU A 123 -8.25 5.48 3.06
CA GLU A 123 -7.16 6.12 2.30
C GLU A 123 -6.46 5.12 1.37
N ARG A 124 -7.25 4.31 0.68
CA ARG A 124 -6.79 3.37 -0.35
C ARG A 124 -7.39 3.80 -1.68
N CYS A 125 -6.60 3.82 -2.76
CA CYS A 125 -7.14 4.05 -4.11
C CYS A 125 -8.18 2.97 -4.52
N MET A 126 -8.12 1.79 -3.90
CA MET A 126 -9.06 0.68 -4.03
C MET A 126 -10.24 0.73 -3.03
N ALA A 127 -10.34 1.80 -2.21
CA ALA A 127 -11.43 1.91 -1.25
C ALA A 127 -12.79 1.86 -1.95
N VAL A 128 -13.80 1.28 -1.28
CA VAL A 128 -15.17 1.16 -1.79
C VAL A 128 -16.05 2.24 -1.17
N PRO A 129 -16.12 3.45 -1.77
CA PRO A 129 -16.94 4.54 -1.24
C PRO A 129 -18.44 4.30 -1.41
N ARG A 130 -18.86 3.34 -2.27
CA ARG A 130 -20.27 3.04 -2.54
C ARG A 130 -20.51 1.55 -2.72
N GLY A 131 -21.50 1.03 -2.00
CA GLY A 131 -22.08 -0.29 -2.21
C GLY A 131 -23.55 -0.18 -2.65
N SER A 132 -24.02 -1.15 -3.42
CA SER A 132 -25.45 -1.33 -3.74
C SER A 132 -25.86 -2.78 -3.50
N ALA A 133 -27.08 -2.98 -3.01
CA ALA A 133 -27.61 -4.30 -2.65
C ALA A 133 -29.14 -4.30 -2.87
N SER A 134 -29.73 -5.48 -3.06
CA SER A 134 -31.20 -5.61 -3.03
C SER A 134 -31.75 -5.18 -1.65
N PRO A 135 -33.02 -4.75 -1.53
CA PRO A 135 -33.59 -4.29 -0.25
C PRO A 135 -33.44 -5.28 0.90
N ALA A 136 -33.63 -6.58 0.63
CA ALA A 136 -33.50 -7.65 1.62
C ALA A 136 -32.05 -7.81 2.11
N SER A 137 -31.08 -7.81 1.18
CA SER A 137 -29.65 -7.87 1.50
C SER A 137 -29.13 -6.59 2.18
N ALA A 138 -29.69 -5.42 1.83
CA ALA A 138 -29.30 -4.14 2.41
C ALA A 138 -29.70 -4.06 3.90
N PHE A 139 -30.90 -4.54 4.25
CA PHE A 139 -31.37 -4.59 5.64
C PHE A 139 -30.53 -5.53 6.51
N ALA A 140 -30.18 -6.70 5.99
CA ALA A 140 -29.32 -7.67 6.69
C ALA A 140 -27.88 -7.15 6.89
N ALA A 141 -27.32 -6.43 5.91
CA ALA A 141 -26.01 -5.79 6.04
C ALA A 141 -26.00 -4.58 7.00
N ALA A 142 -27.06 -3.76 6.99
CA ALA A 142 -27.17 -2.55 7.83
C ALA A 142 -27.36 -2.84 9.33
N THR A 143 -28.03 -3.95 9.65
CA THR A 143 -28.31 -4.38 11.04
C THR A 143 -27.11 -5.04 11.72
N ARG A 144 -26.09 -5.46 10.94
CA ARG A 144 -24.82 -6.00 11.43
C ARG A 144 -23.72 -4.94 11.43
N GLY A 145 -24.04 -3.76 11.96
CA GLY A 145 -23.13 -2.61 12.02
C GLY A 145 -21.73 -3.01 12.49
N PRO A 146 -20.67 -2.51 11.84
CA PRO A 146 -19.34 -3.08 12.03
C PRO A 146 -18.83 -2.75 13.43
N SER A 147 -18.29 -3.76 14.13
CA SER A 147 -17.65 -3.60 15.45
C SER A 147 -16.26 -2.96 15.34
N LEU A 148 -16.14 -1.90 14.54
CA LEU A 148 -14.92 -1.16 14.32
C LEU A 148 -14.51 -0.42 15.59
N ARG A 149 -13.28 -0.64 16.03
CA ARG A 149 -12.68 0.17 17.10
C ARG A 149 -11.91 1.31 16.49
N TRP A 150 -12.40 2.52 16.73
CA TRP A 150 -11.71 3.74 16.35
C TRP A 150 -10.83 4.24 17.50
N GLY A 151 -9.65 4.77 17.17
CA GLY A 151 -8.71 5.29 18.14
C GLY A 151 -7.32 5.45 17.55
N SER A 152 -6.36 5.93 18.34
CA SER A 152 -4.98 6.01 17.86
C SER A 152 -4.46 4.60 17.51
N THR A 153 -3.79 4.49 16.39
CA THR A 153 -3.22 3.24 15.86
C THR A 153 -2.41 2.49 16.91
N ALA A 154 -1.61 3.22 17.69
CA ALA A 154 -0.85 2.66 18.80
C ALA A 154 -1.74 2.04 19.91
N ARG A 155 -2.93 2.59 20.18
CA ARG A 155 -3.90 1.99 21.12
C ARG A 155 -4.60 0.77 20.51
N VAL A 156 -4.94 0.82 19.23
CA VAL A 156 -5.58 -0.30 18.51
C VAL A 156 -4.62 -1.50 18.44
N CYS A 157 -3.37 -1.31 17.99
CA CYS A 157 -2.37 -2.38 17.92
C CYS A 157 -2.07 -3.00 19.29
N ARG A 158 -1.93 -2.18 20.35
CA ARG A 158 -1.71 -2.69 21.72
C ARG A 158 -2.90 -3.50 22.26
N ALA A 159 -4.12 -3.13 21.90
CA ALA A 159 -5.32 -3.86 22.32
C ALA A 159 -5.46 -5.20 21.58
N SER A 160 -4.96 -5.30 20.35
CA SER A 160 -4.91 -6.55 19.57
C SER A 160 -3.83 -7.50 20.09
N ALA A 161 -2.62 -7.00 20.39
CA ALA A 161 -1.51 -7.82 20.88
C ALA A 161 -1.74 -8.47 22.25
N ARG A 162 -2.70 -7.98 23.05
CA ARG A 162 -3.06 -8.55 24.37
C ARG A 162 -4.06 -9.71 24.30
N ARG A 163 -4.56 -10.05 23.11
CA ARG A 163 -5.54 -11.12 22.90
C ARG A 163 -4.94 -12.38 22.23
N GLY A 164 -3.65 -12.34 21.92
CA GLY A 164 -2.88 -13.47 21.37
C GLY A 164 -2.18 -14.24 22.47
#